data_AF-A0A2E5KVJ9-F1
#
_entry.id   AF-A0A2E5KVJ9-F1
#
_cell.length_a   1.000
_cell.length_b   1.000
_cell.length_c   1.000
_cell.angle_alpha   90.00
_cell.angle_beta   90.00
_cell.angle_gamma   90.00
#
_symmetry.space_group_name_H-M   'P 1'
#
loop_
_entity.id
_entity.type
_entity.pdbx_description
1 polymer ?
#
loop_
_entity_poly.entity_id
_entity_poly.type
_entity_poly.pdbx_seq_one_letter_code
_entity_poly.pdbx_strand_id
1 'polypeptide(L)'
;MQISSDRILTTHTGSLPRPDDLLELLVARDQSEPYDQSAFDERLKAAVDAIVQKQITAGIDIVNDGEMSKIGYGACFKERLTGYNGEEAPRIHASDLDEFPVYFRRLYGPEGFDKMTRPICTGPIEYVD
;
A
#
# COMPACT_ATOMS: atom_id res chain seq x y z
N MET A 1 3.79 -23.99 -3.36
CA MET A 1 4.53 -23.56 -4.55
C MET A 1 3.91 -24.25 -5.75
N GLN A 2 3.42 -23.48 -6.73
CA GLN A 2 2.82 -24.02 -7.96
C GLN A 2 3.88 -24.01 -9.06
N ILE A 3 4.02 -25.13 -9.76
CA ILE A 3 5.01 -25.33 -10.82
C ILE A 3 4.32 -25.88 -12.08
N SER A 4 4.90 -25.63 -13.25
CA SER A 4 4.41 -26.13 -14.55
C SER A 4 5.56 -26.69 -15.39
N SER A 5 5.31 -27.80 -16.08
CA SER A 5 6.21 -28.40 -17.08
C SER A 5 5.89 -27.99 -18.52
N ASP A 6 4.69 -27.46 -18.75
CA ASP A 6 4.13 -27.30 -20.09
C ASP A 6 4.29 -25.88 -20.63
N ARG A 7 4.26 -24.87 -19.74
CA ARG A 7 4.46 -23.46 -20.08
C ARG A 7 4.97 -22.65 -18.89
N ILE A 8 5.44 -21.44 -19.18
CA ILE A 8 5.81 -20.45 -18.15
C ILE A 8 4.53 -19.96 -17.46
N LEU A 9 4.52 -19.99 -16.11
CA LEU A 9 3.47 -19.39 -15.30
C LEU A 9 3.75 -17.90 -15.09
N THR A 10 2.70 -17.08 -15.16
CA THR A 10 2.75 -15.64 -15.00
C THR A 10 2.24 -15.19 -13.64
N THR A 11 2.87 -14.14 -13.10
CA THR A 11 2.47 -13.48 -11.85
C THR A 11 2.99 -12.03 -11.86
N HIS A 12 2.70 -11.28 -10.81
CA HIS A 12 3.21 -9.93 -10.59
C HIS A 12 3.67 -9.76 -9.14
N THR A 13 4.32 -8.64 -8.85
CA THR A 13 5.06 -8.40 -7.60
C THR A 13 4.19 -8.07 -6.37
N GLY A 14 2.87 -8.09 -6.49
CA GLY A 14 1.96 -7.69 -5.39
C GLY A 14 1.10 -6.49 -5.76
N SER A 15 1.36 -5.34 -5.14
CA SER A 15 0.45 -4.19 -5.19
C SER A 15 -0.11 -3.79 -6.57
N LEU A 16 -1.41 -3.49 -6.59
CA LEU A 16 -2.16 -2.97 -7.74
C LEU A 16 -2.90 -1.67 -7.37
N PRO A 17 -3.37 -0.88 -8.35
CA PRO A 17 -4.07 0.38 -8.08
C PRO A 17 -5.33 0.17 -7.24
N ARG A 18 -5.42 0.89 -6.12
CA ARG A 18 -6.61 0.89 -5.25
C ARG A 18 -7.67 1.80 -5.85
N PRO A 19 -8.95 1.43 -5.74
CA PRO A 19 -10.05 2.36 -5.98
C PRO A 19 -9.96 3.57 -5.04
N ASP A 20 -10.35 4.75 -5.52
CA ASP A 20 -10.22 6.01 -4.78
C ASP A 20 -10.96 5.99 -3.43
N ASP A 21 -12.17 5.43 -3.40
CA ASP A 21 -12.99 5.29 -2.20
C ASP A 21 -12.38 4.36 -1.14
N LEU A 22 -11.67 3.31 -1.54
CA LEU A 22 -10.91 2.48 -0.61
C LEU A 22 -9.64 3.19 -0.12
N LEU A 23 -8.99 3.96 -1.01
CA LEU A 23 -7.80 4.72 -0.66
C LEU A 23 -8.10 5.77 0.41
N GLU A 24 -9.23 6.46 0.33
CA GLU A 24 -9.68 7.41 1.35
C GLU A 24 -9.80 6.77 2.74
N LEU A 25 -10.43 5.59 2.83
CA LEU A 25 -10.55 4.85 4.10
C LEU A 25 -9.19 4.38 4.63
N LEU A 26 -8.28 3.95 3.75
CA LEU A 26 -6.92 3.56 4.14
C LEU A 26 -6.10 4.75 4.66
N VAL A 27 -6.27 5.93 4.07
CA VAL A 27 -5.63 7.16 4.55
C VAL A 27 -6.17 7.53 5.93
N ALA A 28 -7.49 7.52 6.13
CA ALA A 28 -8.10 7.79 7.43
C ALA A 28 -7.57 6.81 8.51
N ARG A 29 -7.47 5.51 8.18
CA ARG A 29 -6.89 4.50 9.07
C ARG A 29 -5.41 4.78 9.40
N ASP A 30 -4.58 5.07 8.39
CA ASP A 30 -3.14 5.36 8.59
C ASP A 30 -2.92 6.59 9.49
N GLN A 31 -3.81 7.58 9.37
CA GLN A 31 -3.78 8.83 10.13
C GLN A 31 -4.50 8.76 11.48
N SER A 32 -5.01 7.57 11.86
CA SER A 32 -5.81 7.37 13.09
C SER A 32 -7.05 8.28 13.17
N GLU A 33 -7.61 8.65 12.01
CA GLU A 33 -8.87 9.39 11.92
C GLU A 33 -10.07 8.43 12.10
N PRO A 34 -11.21 8.91 12.62
CA PRO A 34 -12.41 8.08 12.73
C PRO A 34 -12.92 7.62 11.36
N TYR A 35 -13.16 6.32 11.20
CA TYR A 35 -13.83 5.74 10.03
C TYR A 35 -14.77 4.61 10.46
N ASP A 36 -15.73 4.26 9.60
CA ASP A 36 -16.61 3.12 9.82
C ASP A 36 -15.88 1.82 9.47
N GLN A 37 -15.55 1.02 10.49
CA GLN A 37 -14.86 -0.25 10.35
C GLN A 37 -15.65 -1.27 9.52
N SER A 38 -16.98 -1.33 9.68
CA SER A 38 -17.82 -2.27 8.93
C SER A 38 -17.85 -1.91 7.46
N ALA A 39 -17.99 -0.61 7.16
CA ALA A 39 -17.94 -0.11 5.79
C ALA A 39 -16.56 -0.36 5.15
N PHE A 40 -15.48 -0.19 5.91
CA PHE A 40 -14.13 -0.51 5.45
C PHE A 40 -13.96 -1.99 5.10
N ASP A 41 -14.39 -2.90 5.97
CA ASP A 41 -14.23 -4.34 5.76
C ASP A 41 -15.04 -4.83 4.54
N GLU A 42 -16.28 -4.37 4.41
CA GLU A 42 -17.12 -4.65 3.24
C GLU A 42 -16.49 -4.11 1.95
N ARG A 43 -16.00 -2.87 1.99
CA ARG A 43 -15.41 -2.23 0.82
C ARG A 43 -14.10 -2.88 0.40
N LEU A 44 -13.25 -3.22 1.36
CA LEU A 44 -11.99 -3.92 1.14
C LEU A 44 -12.24 -5.27 0.46
N LYS A 45 -13.17 -6.06 1.00
CA LYS A 45 -13.54 -7.36 0.43
C LYS A 45 -13.97 -7.22 -1.03
N ALA A 46 -14.87 -6.28 -1.33
CA ALA A 46 -15.32 -6.02 -2.69
C ALA A 46 -14.17 -5.61 -3.64
N ALA A 47 -13.19 -4.85 -3.14
CA ALA A 47 -12.01 -4.45 -3.91
C ALA A 47 -11.10 -5.64 -4.25
N VAL A 48 -10.86 -6.52 -3.27
CA VAL A 48 -10.08 -7.76 -3.45
C VAL A 48 -10.76 -8.65 -4.48
N ASP A 49 -12.07 -8.87 -4.35
CA ASP A 49 -12.83 -9.68 -5.32
C ASP A 49 -12.70 -9.09 -6.74
N ALA A 50 -12.90 -7.78 -6.89
CA ALA A 50 -12.80 -7.12 -8.18
C ALA A 50 -11.40 -7.21 -8.80
N ILE A 51 -10.34 -7.04 -8.02
CA ILE A 51 -8.97 -7.07 -8.56
C ILE A 51 -8.51 -8.49 -8.89
N VAL A 52 -8.90 -9.49 -8.11
CA VAL A 52 -8.64 -10.90 -8.42
C VAL A 52 -9.34 -11.28 -9.73
N GLN A 53 -10.60 -10.87 -9.92
CA GLN A 53 -11.30 -11.11 -11.19
C GLN A 53 -10.62 -10.45 -12.38
N LYS A 54 -10.08 -9.23 -12.22
CA LYS A 54 -9.30 -8.56 -13.27
C LYS A 54 -8.02 -9.32 -13.62
N GLN A 55 -7.31 -9.84 -12.62
CA GLN A 55 -6.10 -10.64 -12.85
C GLN A 55 -6.42 -11.94 -13.60
N ILE A 56 -7.48 -12.66 -13.20
CA ILE A 56 -7.94 -13.87 -13.88
C ILE A 56 -8.31 -13.56 -15.34
N THR A 57 -9.07 -12.48 -15.55
CA THR A 57 -9.47 -12.04 -16.90
C THR A 57 -8.26 -11.67 -17.77
N ALA A 58 -7.21 -11.11 -17.16
CA ALA A 58 -5.96 -10.78 -17.83
C ALA A 58 -5.06 -12.01 -18.10
N GLY A 59 -5.41 -13.19 -17.61
CA GLY A 59 -4.65 -14.42 -17.80
C GLY A 59 -3.46 -14.59 -16.85
N ILE A 60 -3.46 -13.92 -15.69
CA ILE A 60 -2.46 -14.14 -14.64
C ILE A 60 -2.69 -15.52 -14.01
N ASP A 61 -1.64 -16.35 -13.98
CA ASP A 61 -1.73 -17.73 -13.50
C ASP A 61 -1.72 -17.85 -11.97
N ILE A 62 -0.87 -17.05 -11.33
CA ILE A 62 -0.73 -16.99 -9.87
C ILE A 62 -1.08 -15.57 -9.44
N VAL A 63 -2.31 -15.41 -8.96
CA VAL A 63 -2.90 -14.14 -8.53
C VAL A 63 -2.57 -13.81 -7.07
N ASN A 64 -2.69 -12.54 -6.70
CA ASN A 64 -2.68 -12.10 -5.29
C ASN A 64 -3.82 -11.10 -5.01
N ASP A 65 -3.94 -10.64 -3.77
CA ASP A 65 -4.99 -9.71 -3.32
C ASP A 65 -4.78 -8.25 -3.79
N GLY A 66 -3.74 -7.98 -4.58
CA GLY A 66 -3.37 -6.64 -5.04
C GLY A 66 -2.89 -5.71 -3.93
N GLU A 67 -2.61 -6.23 -2.73
CA GLU A 67 -2.33 -5.46 -1.50
C GLU A 67 -3.39 -4.39 -1.19
N MET A 68 -4.66 -4.69 -1.49
CA MET A 68 -5.77 -3.73 -1.34
C MET A 68 -5.96 -3.22 0.10
N SER A 69 -5.47 -3.93 1.10
CA SER A 69 -5.63 -3.62 2.54
C SER A 69 -4.61 -2.62 3.11
N LYS A 70 -3.64 -2.17 2.30
CA LYS A 70 -2.51 -1.35 2.74
C LYS A 70 -2.41 -0.08 1.90
N ILE A 71 -2.01 1.05 2.48
CA ILE A 71 -1.70 2.27 1.69
C ILE A 71 -0.31 2.20 1.04
N GLY A 72 0.60 1.37 1.57
CA GLY A 72 1.93 1.16 1.03
C GLY A 72 2.68 0.04 1.77
N TYR A 73 3.85 -0.34 1.25
CA TYR A 73 4.64 -1.47 1.73
C TYR A 73 4.96 -1.40 3.23
N GLY A 74 5.25 -0.21 3.76
CA GLY A 74 5.62 -0.02 5.17
C GLY A 74 4.45 0.31 6.11
N ALA A 75 3.22 0.40 5.60
CA ALA A 75 2.08 0.87 6.39
C ALA A 75 1.76 -0.02 7.59
N CYS A 76 1.99 -1.34 7.48
CA CYS A 76 1.66 -2.28 8.56
C CYS A 76 2.68 -2.29 9.71
N PHE A 77 3.80 -1.57 9.63
CA PHE A 77 4.80 -1.59 10.70
C PHE A 77 4.26 -1.00 12.00
N LYS A 78 3.58 0.16 11.95
CA LYS A 78 2.96 0.78 13.14
C LYS A 78 1.86 -0.06 13.77
N GLU A 79 1.13 -0.80 12.94
CA GLU A 79 -0.01 -1.60 13.40
C GLU A 79 0.44 -2.91 14.08
N ARG A 80 1.64 -3.40 13.76
CA ARG A 80 2.06 -4.77 14.12
C ARG A 80 3.35 -4.84 14.92
N LEU A 81 4.15 -3.79 14.93
CA LEU A 81 5.48 -3.78 15.54
C LEU A 81 5.64 -2.61 16.51
N THR A 82 6.26 -2.87 17.65
CA THR A 82 6.77 -1.83 18.55
C THR A 82 8.03 -1.17 17.96
N GLY A 83 8.49 -0.09 18.59
CA GLY A 83 9.71 0.61 18.19
C GLY A 83 9.53 1.60 17.03
N TYR A 84 8.40 1.56 16.31
CA TYR A 84 8.02 2.55 15.30
C TYR A 84 7.19 3.67 15.93
N ASN A 85 7.88 4.66 16.51
CA ASN A 85 7.24 5.83 17.11
C ASN A 85 7.01 6.91 16.04
N GLY A 86 6.05 7.81 16.25
CA GLY A 86 5.57 8.82 15.29
C GLY A 86 6.58 9.89 14.84
N GLU A 87 7.88 9.64 14.99
CA GLU A 87 8.92 10.41 14.33
C GLU A 87 8.97 10.04 12.85
N GLU A 88 8.98 11.06 11.98
CA GLU A 88 9.06 10.87 10.54
C GLU A 88 10.48 11.08 10.03
N ALA A 89 10.95 10.18 9.16
CA ALA A 89 12.19 10.42 8.44
C ALA A 89 12.03 11.67 7.54
N PRO A 90 13.08 12.51 7.41
CA PRO A 90 13.11 13.52 6.36
C PRO A 90 12.82 12.88 5.01
N ARG A 91 12.01 13.54 4.18
CA ARG A 91 11.75 13.06 2.82
C ARG A 91 13.05 13.09 2.03
N ILE A 92 13.65 11.92 1.84
CA ILE A 92 14.72 11.73 0.87
C ILE A 92 14.04 11.34 -0.44
N HIS A 93 13.96 12.28 -1.38
CA HIS A 93 13.57 11.96 -2.75
C HIS A 93 14.80 11.54 -3.56
N ALA A 94 14.56 10.83 -4.66
CA ALA A 94 15.62 10.45 -5.57
C ALA A 94 16.19 11.73 -6.22
N SER A 95 17.52 11.88 -6.22
CA SER A 95 18.19 13.12 -6.64
C SER A 95 17.98 13.47 -8.12
N ASP A 96 17.63 12.48 -8.94
CA ASP A 96 17.23 12.70 -10.33
C ASP A 96 15.98 13.60 -10.46
N LEU A 97 15.10 13.61 -9.46
CA LEU A 97 13.90 14.46 -9.46
C LEU A 97 14.20 15.95 -9.29
N ASP A 98 15.41 16.32 -8.84
CA ASP A 98 15.85 17.72 -8.79
C ASP A 98 15.89 18.35 -10.19
N GLU A 99 16.15 17.53 -11.22
CA GLU A 99 16.14 17.93 -12.63
C GLU A 99 14.71 18.09 -13.18
N PHE A 100 13.68 17.58 -12.48
CA PHE A 100 12.28 17.56 -12.94
C PHE A 100 11.33 18.25 -11.93
N PRO A 101 11.47 19.56 -11.67
CA PRO A 101 10.75 20.25 -10.60
C PRO A 101 9.22 20.25 -10.74
N VAL A 102 8.70 20.18 -11.97
CA VAL A 102 7.24 20.05 -12.22
C VAL A 102 6.74 18.67 -11.80
N TYR A 103 7.49 17.62 -12.15
CA TYR A 103 7.14 16.26 -11.78
C TYR A 103 7.35 16.01 -10.28
N PHE A 104 8.42 16.56 -9.70
CA PHE A 104 8.65 16.58 -8.26
C PHE A 104 7.45 17.18 -7.50
N ARG A 105 6.97 18.37 -7.91
CA ARG A 105 5.78 18.98 -7.28
C ARG A 105 4.52 18.14 -7.44
N ARG A 106 4.36 17.44 -8.56
CA ARG A 106 3.24 16.52 -8.77
C ARG A 106 3.29 15.31 -7.82
N LEU A 107 4.48 14.83 -7.49
CA LEU A 107 4.65 13.67 -6.59
C LEU A 107 4.61 14.05 -5.11
N TYR A 108 5.32 15.12 -4.74
CA TYR A 108 5.61 15.49 -3.35
C TYR A 108 4.96 16.81 -2.89
N GLY A 109 4.28 17.53 -3.78
CA GLY A 109 3.54 18.74 -3.43
C GLY A 109 2.30 18.46 -2.58
N PRO A 110 1.54 19.50 -2.21
CA PRO A 110 0.35 19.37 -1.36
C PRO A 110 -0.74 18.44 -1.94
N GLU A 111 -0.84 18.38 -3.27
CA GLU A 111 -1.75 17.48 -4.02
C GLU A 111 -1.06 16.17 -4.45
N GLY A 112 0.13 15.90 -3.92
CA GLY A 112 0.93 14.74 -4.26
C GLY A 112 0.33 13.42 -3.79
N PHE A 113 0.78 12.34 -4.42
CA PHE A 113 0.32 10.98 -4.15
C PHE A 113 0.82 10.43 -2.81
N ASP A 114 1.91 11.00 -2.26
CA ASP A 114 2.54 10.50 -1.04
C ASP A 114 1.95 11.16 0.22
N LYS A 115 0.81 10.62 0.66
CA LYS A 115 0.12 10.96 1.91
C LYS A 115 0.43 10.01 3.07
N MET A 116 1.31 9.02 2.85
CA MET A 116 1.63 7.99 3.83
C MET A 116 2.57 8.55 4.89
N THR A 117 2.25 8.32 6.16
CA THR A 117 3.19 8.60 7.25
C THR A 117 4.33 7.59 7.24
N ARG A 118 5.57 8.06 7.48
CA ARG A 118 6.79 7.24 7.38
C ARG A 118 7.47 7.11 8.76
N PRO A 119 6.94 6.24 9.62
CA PRO A 119 7.49 6.03 10.96
C PRO A 119 8.91 5.51 10.88
N ILE A 120 9.78 6.02 11.75
CA ILE A 120 11.13 5.47 11.91
C ILE A 120 11.22 4.57 13.13
N CYS A 121 12.08 3.57 13.05
CA CYS A 121 12.42 2.74 14.19
C CYS A 121 13.26 3.56 15.17
N THR A 122 12.71 3.84 16.35
CA THR A 122 13.31 4.63 17.44
C THR A 122 13.57 3.80 18.70
N GLY A 123 13.14 2.54 18.73
CA GLY A 123 13.30 1.64 19.88
C GLY A 123 13.34 0.16 19.49
N PRO A 124 13.37 -0.75 20.49
CA PRO A 124 13.32 -2.20 20.26
C PRO A 124 12.06 -2.62 19.48
N ILE A 125 12.19 -3.66 18.64
CA ILE A 125 11.11 -4.20 17.81
C ILE A 125 10.61 -5.50 18.42
N GLU A 126 9.32 -5.54 18.71
CA GLU A 126 8.54 -6.70 19.15
C GLU A 126 7.19 -6.69 18.40
N TYR A 127 6.49 -7.83 18.34
CA TYR A 127 5.12 -7.85 17.82
C TYR A 127 4.18 -7.20 18.83
N VAL A 128 3.23 -6.41 18.33
CA VAL A 128 2.08 -5.96 19.12
C VAL A 128 1.10 -7.14 19.19
N ASP A 129 0.82 -7.63 20.40
CA ASP A 129 -0.12 -8.75 20.66
C ASP A 129 -1.57 -8.40 20.26
#